data_AF-A0A1C6GEW1-F1
#
_entry.id   AF-A0A1C6GEW1-F1
#
_cell.length_a   1.000
_cell.length_b   1.000
_cell.length_c   1.000
_cell.angle_alpha   90.00
_cell.angle_beta   90.00
_cell.angle_gamma   90.00
#
_symmetry.space_group_name_H-M   'P 1'
#
loop_
_entity.id
_entity.type
_entity.pdbx_description
1 polymer ?
#
loop_
_entity_poly.entity_id
_entity_poly.type
_entity_poly.pdbx_seq_one_letter_code
_entity_poly.pdbx_strand_id
1 'polypeptide(L)' 'MEEKNSLNDKEQSLDEAFGELEQVISRMEGEVSLEESFRLYHKGMDMLKVCNEKIDKVEKKMLVMDEEGELHEF' A
#
# COMPACT_ATOMS: atom_id res chain seq x y z
N MET A 1 -21.08 -29.49 -4.66
CA MET A 1 -20.72 -28.24 -5.36
C MET A 1 -20.99 -27.13 -4.36
N GLU A 2 -20.14 -26.11 -4.29
CA GLU A 2 -20.12 -25.02 -3.29
C GLU A 2 -19.21 -25.23 -2.07
N GLU A 3 -17.90 -25.16 -2.31
CA GLU A 3 -16.96 -24.60 -1.33
C GLU A 3 -16.12 -23.52 -2.04
N LYS A 4 -16.66 -22.30 -2.12
CA LYS A 4 -15.85 -21.10 -2.34
C LYS A 4 -15.76 -20.38 -1.00
N ASN A 5 -14.97 -20.95 -0.09
CA ASN A 5 -14.67 -20.32 1.18
C ASN A 5 -13.57 -19.27 0.95
N SER A 6 -13.97 -18.00 1.11
CA SER A 6 -13.21 -16.84 1.54
C SER A 6 -11.76 -17.10 1.96
N LEU A 7 -10.81 -16.37 1.36
CA LEU A 7 -9.55 -15.94 1.97
C LEU A 7 -8.81 -15.03 0.96
N ASN A 8 -9.36 -13.87 0.60
CA ASN A 8 -8.65 -12.90 -0.24
C ASN A 8 -8.60 -11.47 0.32
N ASP A 9 -9.06 -11.26 1.55
CA ASP A 9 -8.91 -10.00 2.29
C ASP A 9 -7.72 -10.07 3.28
N LYS A 10 -6.52 -10.42 2.78
CA LYS A 10 -5.33 -9.96 3.49
C LYS A 10 -5.17 -8.51 3.09
N GLU A 11 -5.67 -7.61 3.95
CA GLU A 11 -5.36 -6.19 3.84
C GLU A 11 -3.83 -6.08 3.86
N GLN A 12 -3.24 -5.78 2.70
CA GLN A 12 -1.79 -5.71 2.53
C GLN A 12 -1.21 -4.76 3.59
N SER A 13 -0.10 -5.12 4.22
CA SER A 13 0.58 -4.23 5.18
C SER A 13 1.27 -3.05 4.49
N LEU A 14 1.73 -2.05 5.24
CA LEU A 14 2.55 -0.96 4.70
C LEU A 14 3.91 -1.47 4.24
N ASP A 15 4.55 -2.36 5.02
CA ASP A 15 5.84 -2.95 4.67
C ASP A 15 5.77 -3.77 3.37
N GLU A 16 4.71 -4.57 3.18
CA GLU A 16 4.50 -5.29 1.92
C GLU A 16 4.28 -4.33 0.74
N ALA A 17 3.57 -3.22 0.95
CA ALA A 17 3.38 -2.21 -0.09
C ALA A 17 4.68 -1.48 -0.47
N PHE A 18 5.53 -1.16 0.51
CA PHE A 18 6.86 -0.60 0.23
C PHE A 18 7.77 -1.61 -0.46
N GLY A 19 7.77 -2.87 -0.04
CA GLY A 19 8.57 -3.92 -0.69
C GLY A 19 8.17 -4.18 -2.14
N GLU A 20 6.87 -4.11 -2.46
CA GLU A 20 6.43 -4.17 -3.86
C GLU A 20 6.84 -2.91 -4.64
N LEU A 21 6.82 -1.72 -4.01
CA LEU A 21 7.19 -0.47 -4.67
C LEU A 21 8.67 -0.48 -5.04
N GLU A 22 9.53 -0.96 -4.14
CA GLU A 22 10.96 -1.16 -4.41
C GLU A 22 11.19 -2.12 -5.58
N GLN A 23 10.40 -3.19 -5.70
CA GLN A 23 10.47 -4.08 -6.86
C GLN A 23 10.06 -3.39 -8.17
N VAL A 24 9.05 -2.52 -8.13
CA VAL A 24 8.64 -1.72 -9.30
C VAL A 24 9.77 -0.76 -9.69
N ILE A 25 10.37 -0.06 -8.72
CA ILE A 25 11.50 0.85 -8.96
C ILE A 25 12.69 0.10 -9.55
N SER A 26 13.07 -1.03 -8.95
CA SER A 26 14.18 -1.87 -9.44
C SER A 26 13.96 -2.36 -10.87
N ARG A 27 12.70 -2.66 -11.26
CA ARG A 27 12.37 -3.00 -12.65
C ARG A 27 12.48 -1.80 -13.59
N MET A 28 12.13 -0.61 -13.13
CA MET A 28 12.25 0.63 -13.92
C MET A 28 13.71 1.05 -14.15
N GLU A 29 14.62 0.66 -13.27
CA GLU A 29 16.07 0.93 -13.40
C GLU A 29 16.75 0.05 -14.47
N GLY A 30 16.09 -1.02 -14.94
CA GLY A 30 16.59 -1.89 -16.00
C GLY A 30 16.24 -1.43 -17.41
N GLU A 31 16.57 -2.24 -18.41
CA GLU A 31 16.08 -2.04 -19.78
C GLU A 31 14.60 -2.42 -19.88
N VAL A 32 13.74 -1.41 -19.78
CA VAL A 32 12.29 -1.53 -19.98
C VAL A 32 11.85 -0.78 -21.23
N SER A 33 10.88 -1.34 -21.95
CA SER A 33 10.27 -0.66 -23.08
C SER A 33 9.49 0.57 -22.60
N LEU A 34 9.28 1.55 -23.48
CA LEU A 34 8.50 2.75 -23.14
C LEU A 34 7.09 2.41 -22.62
N GLU A 35 6.42 1.45 -23.25
CA GLU A 35 5.10 0.97 -22.83
C GLU A 35 5.15 0.33 -21.44
N GLU A 36 6.18 -0.46 -21.16
CA GLU A 36 6.38 -1.07 -19.86
C GLU A 36 6.70 -0.02 -18.79
N SER A 37 7.48 1.02 -19.11
CA SER A 37 7.74 2.15 -18.22
C SER A 37 6.45 2.88 -17.83
N PHE A 38 5.53 3.11 -18.78
CA PHE A 38 4.22 3.70 -18.47
C PHE A 38 3.40 2.81 -17.55
N ARG A 39 3.40 1.50 -17.79
CA ARG A 39 2.69 0.53 -16.95
C ARG A 39 3.25 0.50 -15.53
N LEU A 40 4.57 0.43 -15.38
CA LEU A 40 5.26 0.43 -14.10
C LEU A 40 5.05 1.75 -13.35
N TYR A 41 5.08 2.88 -14.05
CA TYR A 41 4.78 4.19 -13.47
C TYR A 41 3.34 4.26 -12.91
N HIS A 42 2.35 3.85 -13.70
CA HIS A 42 0.96 3.81 -13.25
C HIS A 42 0.79 2.89 -12.03
N LYS A 43 1.39 1.70 -12.08
CA LYS A 43 1.40 0.78 -10.95
C LYS A 43 2.01 1.43 -9.70
N GLY A 44 3.16 2.09 -9.82
CA GLY A 44 3.79 2.80 -8.71
C GLY A 44 2.91 3.92 -8.12
N MET A 45 2.21 4.67 -8.98
CA MET A 45 1.27 5.71 -8.55
C MET A 45 0.08 5.14 -7.76
N ASP A 46 -0.50 4.05 -8.24
CA ASP A 46 -1.61 3.38 -7.55
C ASP A 46 -1.16 2.86 -6.17
N MET A 47 0.04 2.31 -6.10
CA MET A 47 0.62 1.82 -4.84
C MET A 47 0.89 2.94 -3.85
N LEU A 48 1.44 4.08 -4.31
CA LEU A 48 1.63 5.27 -3.47
C LEU A 48 0.30 5.78 -2.92
N LYS A 49 -0.77 5.76 -3.72
CA LYS A 49 -2.11 6.13 -3.26
C LYS A 49 -2.58 5.22 -2.13
N VAL A 50 -2.42 3.90 -2.28
CA VAL A 50 -2.77 2.93 -1.24
C VAL A 50 -1.95 3.14 0.04
N CYS A 51 -0.66 3.44 -0.06
CA CYS A 51 0.17 3.76 1.11
C CYS A 51 -0.33 5.01 1.83
N ASN A 52 -0.62 6.10 1.09
CA ASN A 52 -1.15 7.33 1.67
C ASN A 52 -2.49 7.10 2.38
N GLU A 53 -3.40 6.34 1.78
CA GLU A 53 -4.70 6.01 2.40
C GLU A 53 -4.54 5.20 3.70
N LYS A 54 -3.55 4.30 3.76
CA LYS A 54 -3.26 3.53 4.98
C LYS A 54 -2.66 4.41 6.07
N ILE A 55 -1.73 5.31 5.73
CA ILE A 55 -1.13 6.25 6.68
C ILE A 55 -2.22 7.18 7.24
N ASP A 56 -3.06 7.77 6.38
CA ASP A 56 -4.18 8.63 6.80
C ASP A 56 -5.17 7.89 7.71
N LYS A 57 -5.44 6.60 7.45
CA LYS A 57 -6.25 5.76 8.36
C LYS A 57 -5.59 5.59 9.73
N VAL A 58 -4.27 5.41 9.80
CA VAL A 58 -3.54 5.29 11.06
C VAL A 58 -3.55 6.62 11.81
N GLU A 59 -3.26 7.74 11.13
CA GLU A 59 -3.29 9.09 11.70
C GLU A 59 -4.67 9.41 12.28
N LYS A 60 -5.75 9.13 11.55
CA LYS A 60 -7.13 9.31 12.05
C LYS A 60 -7.45 8.46 13.26
N LYS A 61 -7.01 7.20 13.28
CA LYS A 61 -7.18 6.33 14.45
C LYS A 61 -6.44 6.87 15.66
N MET A 62 -5.22 7.41 15.48
CA MET A 62 -4.47 8.07 16.54
C MET A 62 -5.19 9.33 17.06
N LEU A 63 -5.72 10.18 16.19
CA LEU A 63 -6.49 11.38 16.58
C LEU A 63 -7.74 11.05 17.39
N VAL A 64 -8.48 10.01 17.00
CA VAL A 64 -9.68 9.56 17.75
C VAL A 64 -9.28 9.03 19.14
N MET A 65 -8.15 8.32 19.25
CA MET A 65 -7.62 7.86 20.54
C MET A 65 -7.16 9.03 21.42
N ASP A 66 -6.70 10.15 20.87
CA ASP A 66 -6.37 11.36 21.61
C ASP A 66 -7.64 12.06 22.16
N GLU A 67 -8.70 12.15 21.35
CA GLU A 67 -9.98 12.76 21.77
C GLU A 67 -10.80 11.90 22.76
N GLU A 68 -10.68 10.57 22.68
CA GLU A 68 -11.35 9.61 23.59
C GLU A 68 -10.49 9.18 24.79
N GLY A 69 -9.27 9.70 24.90
CA GLY A 69 -8.46 9.68 26.12
C GLY A 69 -7.57 8.45 26.31
N GLU A 70 -6.78 8.08 25.29
CA GLU A 70 -5.35 7.67 25.34
C GLU A 70 -4.98 6.65 24.22
N LEU A 71 -4.06 7.02 23.31
CA LEU A 71 -2.65 6.58 23.32
C LEU A 71 -1.84 7.49 22.38
N HIS A 72 -0.74 7.98 22.92
CA HIS A 72 0.34 8.72 22.25
C HIS A 72 1.53 7.77 22.03
N GLU A 73 2.16 7.77 20.84
CA GLU A 73 3.63 7.73 20.65
C GLU A 73 4.01 7.79 19.14
N PHE A 74 5.03 8.62 18.84
CA PHE A 74 5.80 8.59 17.59
C PHE A 74 7.02 7.69 17.77
#